data_AF-A0A2G9R7Q2-F1
#
_entry.id   AF-A0A2G9R7Q2-F1
#
_cell.length_a   1.000
_cell.length_b   1.000
_cell.length_c   1.000
_cell.angle_alpha   90.00
_cell.angle_beta   90.00
_cell.angle_gamma   90.00
#
_symmetry.space_group_name_H-M   'P 1'
#
loop_
_entity.id
_entity.type
_entity.pdbx_description
1 polymer ?
#
loop_
_entity_poly.entity_id
_entity_poly.type
_entity_poly.pdbx_seq_one_letter_code
_entity_poly.pdbx_strand_id
1 'polypeptide(L)'
;RSEWGDIPPRSPLQPVHENDPSVPVETARHRSPEELRELWKKAIIQQILLLRMEKENQKLQASENDLQNKRLKLDYEEITPCLKDVTVVWEKMLSTPGRAKIKADMEKIHGAVGQGVPRHHRGEIWMFLTEQNQLRHQVPNKSHLKDIPYKELLKQLTTQQHAILIDLGKCCQFLTAIGVKLSQGSKIISRFSLS
;
A
#
# COMPACT_ATOMS: atom_id res chain seq x y z
N ARG A 1 -14.58 -18.42 -39.31
CA ARG A 1 -14.91 -17.07 -39.87
C ARG A 1 -16.38 -16.85 -39.51
N SER A 2 -16.80 -16.06 -38.53
CA SER A 2 -16.27 -14.82 -37.93
C SER A 2 -16.81 -14.72 -36.49
N GLU A 3 -15.97 -14.45 -35.49
CA GLU A 3 -15.84 -13.15 -34.79
C GLU A 3 -17.13 -12.65 -34.11
N TRP A 4 -17.42 -13.17 -32.91
CA TRP A 4 -18.21 -12.47 -31.91
C TRP A 4 -17.24 -11.74 -30.98
N GLY A 5 -16.75 -10.60 -31.47
CA GLY A 5 -15.92 -9.68 -30.69
C GLY A 5 -16.79 -8.72 -29.88
N ASP A 6 -16.45 -8.63 -28.60
CA ASP A 6 -16.68 -7.56 -27.63
C ASP A 6 -17.34 -6.28 -28.16
N ILE A 7 -18.57 -6.01 -27.71
CA ILE A 7 -19.15 -4.67 -27.76
C ILE A 7 -18.81 -4.01 -26.41
N PRO A 8 -17.97 -2.97 -26.38
CA PRO A 8 -17.68 -2.25 -25.14
C PRO A 8 -18.93 -1.50 -24.66
N PRO A 9 -19.11 -1.28 -23.34
CA PRO A 9 -20.23 -0.51 -22.84
C PRO A 9 -20.16 0.92 -23.41
N ARG A 10 -21.23 1.33 -24.08
CA ARG A 10 -21.35 2.66 -24.71
C ARG A 10 -21.18 3.76 -23.67
N SER A 11 -20.27 4.69 -23.92
CA SER A 11 -20.10 5.92 -23.15
C SER A 11 -21.39 6.76 -23.17
N PRO A 12 -21.81 7.41 -22.05
CA PRO A 12 -23.11 8.11 -21.94
C PRO A 12 -23.28 9.39 -22.78
N LEU A 13 -22.40 9.68 -23.73
CA LEU A 13 -22.30 10.98 -24.40
C LEU A 13 -22.28 10.92 -25.93
N GLN A 14 -22.81 9.87 -26.56
CA GLN A 14 -23.04 9.91 -28.01
C GLN A 14 -24.47 10.37 -28.32
N PRO A 15 -24.66 11.45 -29.11
CA PRO A 15 -25.97 11.81 -29.61
C PRO A 15 -26.43 10.73 -30.60
N VAL A 16 -27.54 10.08 -30.30
CA VAL A 16 -28.24 9.19 -31.23
C VAL A 16 -28.91 10.09 -32.28
N HIS A 17 -28.42 10.05 -33.52
CA HIS A 17 -29.04 10.76 -34.64
C HIS A 17 -30.14 9.88 -35.26
N GLU A 18 -31.31 9.86 -34.62
CA GLU A 18 -32.53 9.34 -35.23
C GLU A 18 -33.22 10.48 -35.98
N ASN A 19 -33.28 10.35 -37.32
CA ASN A 19 -34.07 11.22 -38.17
C ASN A 19 -35.54 10.79 -38.05
N ASP A 20 -36.37 11.62 -37.42
CA ASP A 20 -37.82 11.63 -37.64
C ASP A 20 -38.30 13.10 -37.69
N PRO A 21 -39.15 13.50 -38.67
CA PRO A 21 -39.37 14.89 -38.99
C PRO A 21 -40.51 15.48 -38.14
N SER A 22 -40.41 16.79 -37.88
CA SER A 22 -41.38 17.67 -37.21
C SER A 22 -41.34 17.69 -35.67
N VAL A 23 -40.34 18.37 -35.12
CA VAL A 23 -40.48 19.02 -33.81
C VAL A 23 -40.49 20.54 -34.05
N PRO A 24 -41.52 21.28 -33.61
CA PRO A 24 -41.55 22.73 -33.73
C PRO A 24 -40.34 23.33 -33.01
N VAL A 25 -39.66 24.25 -33.69
CA VAL A 25 -38.55 25.07 -33.19
C VAL A 25 -38.77 25.43 -31.72
N GLU A 26 -38.03 24.76 -30.82
CA GLU A 26 -37.95 25.15 -29.42
C GLU A 26 -37.37 26.56 -29.40
N THR A 27 -38.23 27.53 -29.13
CA THR A 27 -37.79 28.82 -28.65
C THR A 27 -36.87 28.54 -27.46
N ALA A 28 -35.62 28.98 -27.54
CA ALA A 28 -34.71 28.96 -26.42
C ALA A 28 -35.35 29.81 -25.30
N ARG A 29 -36.15 29.16 -24.46
CA ARG A 29 -36.72 29.77 -23.26
C ARG A 29 -35.52 30.21 -22.45
N HIS A 30 -35.35 31.52 -22.28
CA HIS A 30 -34.39 32.05 -21.33
C HIS A 30 -34.73 31.44 -19.97
N ARG A 31 -33.87 30.53 -19.50
CA ARG A 31 -34.06 29.87 -18.21
C ARG A 31 -34.25 30.95 -17.15
N SER A 32 -35.25 30.79 -16.31
CA SER A 32 -35.50 31.79 -15.28
C SER A 32 -34.29 31.87 -14.34
N PRO A 33 -34.02 33.03 -13.72
CA PRO A 33 -32.96 33.15 -12.72
C PRO A 33 -33.10 32.13 -11.57
N GLU A 34 -34.32 31.71 -11.23
CA GLU A 34 -34.54 30.60 -10.27
C GLU A 34 -34.07 29.26 -10.82
N GLU A 35 -34.43 28.91 -12.06
CA GLU A 35 -34.01 27.66 -12.68
C GLU A 35 -32.47 27.56 -12.77
N LEU A 36 -31.81 28.66 -13.13
CA LEU A 36 -30.36 28.76 -13.13
C LEU A 36 -29.78 28.54 -11.71
N ARG A 37 -30.35 29.18 -10.68
CA ARG A 37 -29.93 28.98 -9.29
C ARG A 37 -30.09 27.53 -8.84
N GLU A 38 -31.19 26.87 -9.18
CA GLU A 38 -31.41 25.46 -8.84
C GLU A 38 -30.45 24.52 -9.57
N LEU A 39 -30.15 24.79 -10.84
CA LEU A 39 -29.12 24.06 -11.58
C LEU A 39 -27.73 24.24 -10.96
N TRP A 40 -27.38 25.46 -10.56
CA TRP A 40 -26.10 25.73 -9.88
C TRP A 40 -26.01 25.02 -8.52
N LYS A 41 -27.09 25.04 -7.72
CA LYS A 41 -27.14 24.27 -6.46
C LYS A 41 -26.95 22.78 -6.70
N LYS A 42 -27.65 22.21 -7.70
CA LYS A 42 -27.51 20.80 -8.07
C LYS A 42 -26.08 20.48 -8.51
N ALA A 43 -25.47 21.32 -9.35
CA ALA A 43 -24.10 21.14 -9.81
C ALA A 43 -23.09 21.16 -8.64
N ILE A 44 -23.25 22.08 -7.69
CA ILE A 44 -22.40 22.15 -6.48
C ILE A 44 -22.56 20.88 -5.64
N ILE A 45 -23.80 20.43 -5.40
CA ILE A 45 -24.06 19.20 -4.63
C ILE A 45 -23.45 17.98 -5.31
N GLN A 46 -23.61 17.87 -6.64
CA GLN A 46 -23.02 16.81 -7.44
C GLN A 46 -21.49 16.85 -7.38
N GLN A 47 -20.88 18.03 -7.47
CA GLN A 47 -19.43 18.19 -7.37
C GLN A 47 -18.90 17.75 -5.99
N ILE A 48 -19.60 18.12 -4.91
CA ILE A 48 -19.25 17.68 -3.55
C ILE A 48 -19.37 16.16 -3.42
N LEU A 49 -20.41 15.56 -3.98
CA LEU A 49 -20.61 14.12 -3.94
C LEU A 49 -19.51 13.38 -4.72
N LEU A 50 -19.19 13.86 -5.92
CA LEU A 50 -18.09 13.33 -6.73
C LEU A 50 -16.76 13.38 -5.98
N LEU A 51 -16.43 14.51 -5.35
CA LEU A 51 -15.19 14.64 -4.56
C LEU A 51 -15.15 13.67 -3.37
N ARG A 52 -16.28 13.42 -2.71
CA ARG A 52 -16.36 12.44 -1.61
C ARG A 52 -16.15 11.02 -2.11
N MET A 53 -16.82 10.65 -3.21
CA MET A 53 -16.66 9.35 -3.84
C MET A 53 -15.23 9.14 -4.34
N GLU A 54 -14.63 10.15 -4.95
CA GLU A 54 -13.25 10.08 -5.44
C GLU A 54 -12.26 9.87 -4.28
N LYS A 55 -12.45 10.58 -3.16
CA LYS A 55 -11.65 10.38 -1.95
C LYS A 55 -11.81 8.97 -1.35
N GLU A 56 -13.03 8.45 -1.35
CA GLU A 56 -13.30 7.09 -0.88
C GLU A 56 -12.68 6.04 -1.81
N ASN A 57 -12.82 6.20 -3.12
CA ASN A 57 -12.19 5.35 -4.12
C ASN A 57 -10.66 5.36 -4.00
N GLN A 58 -10.04 6.52 -3.80
CA GLN A 58 -8.59 6.62 -3.56
C GLN A 58 -8.19 5.85 -2.30
N LYS A 59 -8.99 5.92 -1.22
CA LYS A 59 -8.74 5.16 0.01
C LYS A 59 -8.84 3.65 -0.22
N LEU A 60 -9.86 3.20 -0.95
CA LEU A 60 -10.05 1.79 -1.30
C LEU A 60 -8.90 1.26 -2.16
N GLN A 61 -8.53 2.00 -3.21
CA GLN A 61 -7.43 1.65 -4.10
C GLN A 61 -6.09 1.60 -3.35
N ALA A 62 -5.84 2.52 -2.42
CA ALA A 62 -4.65 2.48 -1.58
C ALA A 62 -4.62 1.22 -0.69
N SER A 63 -5.75 0.87 -0.06
CA SER A 63 -5.87 -0.33 0.76
C SER A 63 -5.66 -1.62 -0.05
N GLU A 64 -6.23 -1.69 -1.26
CA GLU A 64 -6.05 -2.82 -2.16
C GLU A 64 -4.58 -2.95 -2.62
N ASN A 65 -3.95 -1.83 -2.99
CA ASN A 65 -2.53 -1.78 -3.34
C ASN A 65 -1.65 -2.24 -2.16
N ASP A 66 -1.96 -1.82 -0.93
CA ASP A 66 -1.25 -2.27 0.27
C ASP A 66 -1.38 -3.77 0.51
N LEU A 67 -2.58 -4.34 0.33
CA LEU A 67 -2.80 -5.78 0.46
C LEU A 67 -2.06 -6.56 -0.64
N GLN A 68 -2.14 -6.09 -1.89
CA GLN A 68 -1.41 -6.67 -3.01
C GLN A 68 0.10 -6.59 -2.80
N ASN A 69 0.61 -5.48 -2.26
CA ASN A 69 2.03 -5.34 -1.92
C ASN A 69 2.44 -6.29 -0.79
N LYS A 70 1.61 -6.47 0.25
CA LYS A 70 1.87 -7.47 1.29
C LYS A 70 1.95 -8.86 0.71
N ARG A 71 1.05 -9.20 -0.22
CA ARG A 71 1.05 -10.49 -0.92
C ARG A 71 2.33 -10.69 -1.73
N LEU A 72 2.70 -9.71 -2.57
CA LEU A 72 3.89 -9.79 -3.41
C LEU A 72 5.20 -9.80 -2.61
N LYS A 73 5.30 -9.02 -1.53
CA LYS A 73 6.51 -8.99 -0.67
C LYS A 73 6.78 -10.32 0.03
N LEU A 74 5.75 -11.14 0.22
CA LEU A 74 5.84 -12.44 0.87
C LEU A 74 5.82 -13.59 -0.14
N ASP A 75 5.81 -13.31 -1.44
CA ASP A 75 5.77 -14.32 -2.50
C ASP A 75 7.17 -14.84 -2.82
N TYR A 76 7.77 -15.51 -1.84
CA TYR A 76 9.01 -16.25 -2.00
C TYR A 76 8.85 -17.69 -1.51
N GLU A 77 9.62 -18.59 -2.11
CA GLU A 77 9.65 -20.02 -1.78
C GLU A 77 10.19 -20.23 -0.37
N GLU A 78 9.49 -21.02 0.45
CA GLU A 78 9.97 -21.43 1.76
C GLU A 78 10.82 -22.69 1.63
N ILE A 79 12.07 -22.63 2.14
CA ILE A 79 12.97 -23.79 2.18
C ILE A 79 12.33 -24.96 2.94
N THR A 80 11.63 -24.66 4.04
CA THR A 80 10.80 -25.61 4.78
C THR A 80 9.52 -24.89 5.24
N PRO A 81 8.34 -25.29 4.75
CA PRO A 81 7.08 -24.73 5.22
C PRO A 81 6.91 -24.90 6.72
N CYS A 82 6.51 -23.83 7.41
CA CYS A 82 6.29 -23.87 8.86
C CYS A 82 5.03 -24.70 9.19
N LEU A 83 5.12 -25.57 10.19
CA LEU A 83 3.99 -26.37 10.66
C LEU A 83 2.92 -25.50 11.31
N LYS A 84 1.65 -25.92 11.20
CA LYS A 84 0.51 -25.20 11.79
C LYS A 84 0.63 -25.05 13.30
N ASP A 85 1.08 -26.11 13.99
CA ASP A 85 1.21 -26.10 15.45
C ASP A 85 2.26 -25.08 15.92
N VAL A 86 3.35 -24.92 15.17
CA VAL A 86 4.39 -23.91 15.43
C VAL A 86 3.85 -22.50 15.20
N THR A 87 2.97 -22.33 14.21
CA THR A 87 2.28 -21.05 13.95
C THR A 87 1.42 -20.62 15.15
N VAL A 88 0.65 -21.55 15.73
CA VAL A 88 -0.18 -21.29 16.92
C VAL A 88 0.67 -20.88 18.13
N VAL A 89 1.86 -21.48 18.30
CA VAL A 89 2.79 -21.06 19.35
C VAL A 89 3.22 -19.60 19.16
N TRP A 90 3.56 -19.22 17.93
CA TRP A 90 3.91 -17.84 17.60
C TRP A 90 2.76 -16.86 17.82
N GLU A 91 1.55 -17.18 17.34
CA GLU A 91 0.35 -16.37 17.56
C GLU A 91 0.13 -16.12 19.04
N LYS A 92 0.20 -17.17 19.88
CA LYS A 92 0.05 -17.05 21.33
C LYS A 92 1.10 -16.14 21.96
N MET A 93 2.36 -16.25 21.54
CA MET A 93 3.42 -15.36 22.03
C MET A 93 3.21 -13.91 21.60
N LEU A 94 2.86 -13.69 20.33
CA LEU A 94 2.61 -12.37 19.77
C LEU A 94 1.38 -11.71 20.38
N SER A 95 0.33 -12.46 20.74
CA SER A 95 -0.87 -11.93 21.40
C SER A 95 -0.68 -11.59 22.89
N THR A 96 0.52 -11.77 23.46
CA THR A 96 0.76 -11.48 24.88
C THR A 96 0.61 -9.98 25.17
N PRO A 97 -0.30 -9.57 26.07
CA PRO A 97 -0.49 -8.16 26.40
C PRO A 97 0.78 -7.58 27.05
N GLY A 98 1.18 -6.39 26.62
CA GLY A 98 2.36 -5.72 27.18
C GLY A 98 3.71 -6.38 26.83
N ARG A 99 3.78 -7.22 25.78
CA ARG A 99 5.00 -7.95 25.38
C ARG A 99 6.26 -7.09 25.23
N ALA A 100 6.11 -5.82 24.83
CA ALA A 100 7.22 -4.88 24.65
C ALA A 100 7.92 -4.50 25.97
N LYS A 101 7.32 -4.80 27.13
CA LYS A 101 7.85 -4.49 28.46
C LYS A 101 8.24 -5.72 29.27
N ILE A 102 7.85 -6.91 28.82
CA ILE A 102 8.00 -8.17 29.57
C ILE A 102 9.03 -9.04 28.87
N LYS A 103 10.02 -9.53 29.64
CA LYS A 103 10.99 -10.51 29.15
C LYS A 103 10.29 -11.85 28.96
N ALA A 104 10.08 -12.24 27.71
CA ALA A 104 9.60 -13.56 27.37
C ALA A 104 10.72 -14.59 27.55
N ASP A 105 10.37 -15.81 27.97
CA ASP A 105 11.33 -16.88 28.23
C ASP A 105 12.23 -17.17 27.00
N MET A 106 13.55 -17.13 27.21
CA MET A 106 14.53 -17.26 26.13
C MET A 106 14.61 -18.68 25.57
N GLU A 107 14.45 -19.71 26.42
CA GLU A 107 14.44 -21.10 25.95
C GLU A 107 13.22 -21.34 25.06
N LYS A 108 12.07 -20.81 25.47
CA LYS A 108 10.84 -20.84 24.68
C LYS A 108 10.99 -20.14 23.34
N ILE A 109 11.62 -18.95 23.31
CA ILE A 109 11.88 -18.23 22.05
C ILE A 109 12.81 -19.05 21.16
N HIS A 110 13.91 -19.55 21.71
CA HIS A 110 14.89 -20.34 20.97
C HIS A 110 14.26 -21.62 20.38
N GLY A 111 13.47 -22.32 21.18
CA GLY A 111 12.70 -23.49 20.73
C GLY A 111 11.72 -23.16 19.61
N ALA A 112 10.95 -22.07 19.75
CA ALA A 112 10.01 -21.65 18.71
C ALA A 112 10.69 -21.26 17.39
N VAL A 113 11.85 -20.58 17.44
CA VAL A 113 12.63 -20.25 16.24
C VAL A 113 13.19 -21.52 15.59
N GLY A 114 13.73 -22.45 16.38
CA GLY A 114 14.28 -23.71 15.88
C GLY A 114 13.23 -24.62 15.23
N GLN A 115 11.97 -24.54 15.67
CA GLN A 115 10.86 -25.28 15.08
C GLN A 115 10.29 -24.64 13.79
N GLY A 116 10.61 -23.37 13.54
CA GLY A 116 10.23 -22.67 12.32
C GLY A 116 9.56 -21.31 12.57
N VAL A 117 9.64 -20.44 11.57
CA VAL A 117 9.10 -19.07 11.64
C VAL A 117 8.11 -18.85 10.48
N PRO A 118 6.81 -18.72 10.78
CA PRO A 118 5.78 -18.61 9.74
C PRO A 118 5.94 -17.34 8.91
N ARG A 119 5.94 -17.49 7.57
CA ARG A 119 6.16 -16.40 6.60
C ARG A 119 5.34 -15.14 6.85
N HIS A 120 4.06 -15.30 7.15
CA HIS A 120 3.11 -14.19 7.33
C HIS A 120 3.34 -13.40 8.62
N HIS A 121 3.98 -13.99 9.64
CA HIS A 121 4.32 -13.30 10.89
C HIS A 121 5.80 -12.92 11.01
N ARG A 122 6.69 -13.28 10.06
CA ARG A 122 8.14 -12.99 10.16
C ARG A 122 8.46 -11.55 10.54
N GLY A 123 7.75 -10.58 9.97
CA GLY A 123 7.93 -9.15 10.32
C GLY A 123 7.59 -8.84 11.77
N GLU A 124 6.47 -9.35 12.28
CA GLU A 124 6.07 -9.18 13.69
C GLU A 124 7.01 -9.92 14.64
N ILE A 125 7.46 -11.11 14.25
CA ILE A 125 8.41 -11.92 15.02
C ILE A 125 9.77 -11.21 15.10
N TRP A 126 10.28 -10.62 14.03
CA TRP A 126 11.50 -9.82 14.06
C TRP A 126 11.38 -8.58 14.95
N MET A 127 10.23 -7.91 14.92
CA MET A 127 9.96 -6.80 15.83
C MET A 127 9.98 -7.28 17.29
N PHE A 128 9.28 -8.37 17.58
CA PHE A 128 9.26 -9.00 18.90
C PHE A 128 10.67 -9.39 19.38
N LEU A 129 11.50 -10.01 18.53
CA LEU A 129 12.88 -10.36 18.89
C LEU A 129 13.73 -9.11 19.18
N THR A 130 13.54 -8.02 18.43
CA THR A 130 14.20 -6.74 18.68
C THR A 130 13.79 -6.17 20.04
N GLU A 131 12.49 -6.18 20.36
CA GLU A 131 11.96 -5.77 21.67
C GLU A 131 12.59 -6.60 22.80
N GLN A 132 12.62 -7.93 22.66
CA GLN A 132 13.23 -8.83 23.64
C GLN A 132 14.73 -8.58 23.82
N ASN A 133 15.44 -8.32 22.74
CA ASN A 133 16.86 -7.99 22.77
C ASN A 133 17.11 -6.67 23.53
N GLN A 134 16.32 -5.63 23.28
CA GLN A 134 16.41 -4.34 23.99
C GLN A 134 16.12 -4.47 25.49
N LEU A 135 15.14 -5.30 25.89
CA LEU A 135 14.83 -5.55 27.30
C LEU A 135 15.97 -6.28 28.03
N ARG A 136 16.68 -7.17 27.33
CA ARG A 136 17.75 -8.02 27.89
C ARG A 136 19.10 -7.31 27.90
N HIS A 137 19.39 -6.61 26.82
CA HIS A 137 20.60 -5.83 26.63
C HIS A 137 20.19 -4.37 26.65
N GLN A 138 20.30 -3.75 27.83
CA GLN A 138 20.37 -2.29 27.90
C GLN A 138 21.69 -1.90 27.25
N VAL A 139 21.68 -1.76 25.93
CA VAL A 139 22.82 -1.25 25.19
C VAL A 139 23.06 0.15 25.76
N PRO A 140 24.24 0.44 26.36
CA PRO A 140 24.55 1.78 26.81
C PRO A 140 24.28 2.68 25.61
N ASN A 141 23.46 3.71 25.82
CA ASN A 141 22.90 4.56 24.78
C ASN A 141 24.06 5.22 24.03
N LYS A 142 24.63 4.51 23.04
CA LYS A 142 25.78 4.95 22.26
C LYS A 142 25.25 6.03 21.34
N SER A 143 25.32 7.26 21.85
CA SER A 143 25.43 8.51 21.10
C SER A 143 24.33 8.83 20.07
N HIS A 144 23.68 9.96 20.29
CA HIS A 144 23.45 10.96 19.24
C HIS A 144 22.71 10.54 17.95
N LEU A 145 21.98 9.43 17.93
CA LEU A 145 20.87 9.31 16.98
C LEU A 145 19.86 10.36 17.43
N LYS A 146 19.96 11.56 16.84
CA LYS A 146 18.99 12.63 17.05
C LYS A 146 17.62 11.99 16.87
N ASP A 147 16.72 12.23 17.82
CA ASP A 147 15.35 11.73 17.82
C ASP A 147 14.52 12.44 16.72
N ILE A 148 15.05 12.42 15.50
CA ILE A 148 14.47 13.02 14.31
C ILE A 148 13.50 11.97 13.76
N PRO A 149 12.20 12.29 13.69
CA PRO A 149 11.24 11.35 13.14
C PRO A 149 11.57 11.05 11.68
N TYR A 150 11.34 9.82 11.25
CA TYR A 150 11.64 9.35 9.89
C TYR A 150 11.12 10.28 8.78
N LYS A 151 9.93 10.87 8.97
CA LYS A 151 9.33 11.81 8.02
C LYS A 151 10.14 13.09 7.83
N GLU A 152 10.85 13.55 8.85
CA GLU A 152 11.72 14.72 8.77
C GLU A 152 13.08 14.36 8.19
N LEU A 153 13.60 13.18 8.51
CA LEU A 153 14.84 12.67 7.91
C LEU A 153 14.71 12.56 6.38
N LEU A 154 13.55 12.13 5.88
CA LEU A 154 13.28 12.05 4.43
C LEU A 154 13.30 13.41 3.70
N LYS A 155 13.18 14.53 4.42
CA LYS A 155 13.26 15.87 3.81
C LYS A 155 14.71 16.34 3.61
N GLN A 156 15.68 15.63 4.19
CA GLN A 156 17.10 16.00 4.12
C GLN A 156 17.76 15.32 2.91
N LEU A 157 18.64 16.06 2.23
CA LEU A 157 19.47 15.49 1.18
C LEU A 157 20.62 14.67 1.79
N THR A 158 20.94 13.51 1.21
CA THR A 158 22.08 12.69 1.64
C THR A 158 23.19 12.75 0.60
N THR A 159 24.42 12.99 1.04
CA THR A 159 25.61 12.91 0.19
C THR A 159 25.84 11.51 -0.38
N GLN A 160 25.18 10.50 0.18
CA GLN A 160 25.27 9.09 -0.24
C GLN A 160 24.28 8.72 -1.36
N GLN A 161 23.55 9.68 -1.93
CA GLN A 161 22.55 9.43 -2.98
C GLN A 161 23.08 8.58 -4.13
N HIS A 162 24.26 8.92 -4.67
CA HIS A 162 24.85 8.19 -5.80
C HIS A 162 25.17 6.74 -5.45
N ALA A 163 25.76 6.47 -4.27
CA ALA A 163 26.07 5.11 -3.83
C ALA A 163 24.78 4.29 -3.61
N ILE A 164 23.78 4.89 -2.94
CA ILE A 164 22.49 4.25 -2.69
C ILE A 164 21.80 3.88 -4.00
N LEU A 165 21.76 4.77 -4.99
CA LEU A 165 21.11 4.52 -6.27
C LEU A 165 21.78 3.37 -7.05
N ILE A 166 23.11 3.30 -7.05
CA ILE A 166 23.85 2.23 -7.71
C ILE A 166 23.52 0.86 -7.07
N ASP A 167 23.57 0.79 -5.74
CA ASP A 167 23.33 -0.46 -5.03
C ASP A 167 21.86 -0.90 -5.12
N LEU A 168 20.91 0.04 -5.11
CA LEU A 168 19.50 -0.27 -5.38
C LEU A 168 19.31 -0.88 -6.76
N GLY A 169 20.01 -0.37 -7.79
CA GLY A 169 19.98 -0.95 -9.14
C GLY A 169 20.44 -2.41 -9.14
N LYS A 170 21.56 -2.70 -8.49
CA LYS A 170 22.11 -4.07 -8.38
C LYS A 170 21.19 -5.00 -7.58
N CYS A 171 20.66 -4.53 -6.44
CA CYS A 171 19.71 -5.29 -5.62
C CYS A 171 18.42 -5.61 -6.40
N CYS A 172 17.90 -4.65 -7.17
CA CYS A 172 16.70 -4.87 -7.98
C CYS A 172 16.94 -5.90 -9.09
N GLN A 173 18.10 -5.84 -9.75
CA GLN A 173 18.52 -6.83 -10.73
C GLN A 173 18.65 -8.22 -10.10
N PHE A 174 19.30 -8.32 -8.94
CA PHE A 174 19.45 -9.59 -8.21
C PHE A 174 18.10 -10.20 -7.83
N LEU A 175 17.21 -9.41 -7.22
CA LEU A 175 15.87 -9.88 -6.82
C LEU A 175 15.03 -10.32 -8.02
N THR A 176 15.12 -9.61 -9.14
CA THR A 176 14.47 -10.02 -10.41
C THR A 176 15.07 -11.32 -10.95
N ALA A 177 16.40 -11.48 -10.88
CA ALA A 177 17.10 -12.68 -11.33
C ALA A 177 16.73 -13.94 -10.53
N ILE A 178 16.41 -13.80 -9.25
CA ILE A 178 15.89 -14.89 -8.41
C ILE A 178 14.35 -15.01 -8.44
N GLY A 179 13.69 -14.38 -9.42
CA GLY A 179 12.25 -14.52 -9.65
C GLY A 179 11.33 -13.69 -8.75
N VAL A 180 11.87 -12.80 -7.91
CA VAL A 180 11.07 -11.93 -7.04
C VAL A 180 10.60 -10.70 -7.82
N LYS A 181 9.28 -10.59 -8.04
CA LYS A 181 8.67 -9.41 -8.68
C LYS A 181 8.67 -8.21 -7.74
N LEU A 182 9.54 -7.24 -8.00
CA LEU A 182 9.56 -5.96 -7.30
C LEU A 182 8.47 -5.02 -7.82
N SER A 183 7.28 -5.02 -7.23
CA SER A 183 6.23 -4.04 -7.60
C SER A 183 6.51 -2.61 -7.12
N GLN A 184 7.51 -2.41 -6.22
CA GLN A 184 7.76 -1.13 -5.54
C GLN A 184 9.21 -0.62 -5.64
N GLY A 185 10.08 -1.28 -6.41
CA GLY A 185 11.47 -0.81 -6.61
C GLY A 185 11.52 0.65 -7.10
N SER A 186 10.59 1.01 -8.00
CA SER A 186 10.44 2.36 -8.54
C SER A 186 10.08 3.42 -7.49
N LYS A 187 9.36 3.09 -6.40
CA LYS A 187 9.00 4.06 -5.34
C LYS A 187 10.13 4.35 -4.36
N ILE A 188 11.06 3.40 -4.17
CA ILE A 188 12.27 3.63 -3.37
C ILE A 188 13.25 4.47 -4.19
N ILE A 189 13.42 4.14 -5.48
CA ILE A 189 14.28 4.88 -6.40
C ILE A 189 13.73 6.30 -6.65
N SER A 190 12.41 6.47 -6.81
CA SER A 190 11.79 7.80 -7.01
C SER A 190 11.96 8.72 -5.81
N ARG A 191 12.13 8.18 -4.59
CA ARG A 191 12.40 8.98 -3.39
C ARG A 191 13.82 9.56 -3.35
N PHE A 192 14.76 8.98 -4.09
CA PHE A 192 16.12 9.50 -4.25
C PHE A 192 16.30 10.31 -5.54
N SER A 193 15.39 10.16 -6.52
CA SER A 193 15.46 10.84 -7.82
C SER A 193 14.75 12.19 -7.85
N LEU A 194 13.98 12.56 -6.82
CA LEU A 194 13.31 13.86 -6.69
C LEU A 194 14.02 14.73 -5.64
N SER A 195 15.23 15.17 -5.95
CA SER A 195 15.89 16.37 -5.42
C SER A 195 17.01 16.77 -6.35
#